data_AF-A0A1U7W6U3-F1
#
_entry.id   AF-A0A1U7W6U3-F1
#
_cell.length_a   1.000
_cell.length_b   1.000
_cell.length_c   1.000
_cell.angle_alpha   90.00
_cell.angle_beta   90.00
_cell.angle_gamma   90.00
#
_symmetry.space_group_name_H-M   'P 1'
#
loop_
_entity.id
_entity.type
_entity.pdbx_description
1 polymer ?
#
loop_
_entity_poly.entity_id
_entity_poly.type
_entity_poly.pdbx_seq_one_letter_code
_entity_poly.pdbx_strand_id
1 'polypeptide(L)'
;MVASPNFKEGYSTYSPPRFNGQYYGWWKTRMHDFIIAEDSELWDIICDGPYIPTEKIRDPLVTMLKTRKEYNDADKKAVAKNFRAKKILVCGIRPDEYNRISACQSAKEI
;
A
#
# COMPACT_ATOMS: atom_id res chain seq x y z
N MET A 1 -25.87 11.31 25.03
CA MET A 1 -25.93 11.29 23.55
C MET A 1 -24.56 11.67 23.03
N VAL A 2 -23.82 10.72 22.45
CA VAL A 2 -22.51 11.01 21.85
C VAL A 2 -22.79 11.63 20.48
N ALA A 3 -22.32 12.86 20.28
CA ALA A 3 -22.52 13.59 19.03
C ALA A 3 -21.91 12.82 17.85
N SER A 4 -22.65 12.70 16.75
CA SER A 4 -22.16 12.15 15.50
C SER A 4 -20.90 12.91 15.05
N PRO A 5 -19.85 12.23 14.54
CA PRO A 5 -18.65 12.90 14.09
C PRO A 5 -19.02 13.87 12.95
N ASN A 6 -18.50 15.10 12.99
CA ASN A 6 -18.66 16.07 11.91
C ASN A 6 -18.09 15.48 10.60
N PHE A 7 -18.96 14.91 9.76
CA PHE A 7 -18.64 14.42 8.41
C PHE A 7 -18.42 15.60 7.46
N LYS A 8 -17.27 16.27 7.55
CA LYS A 8 -16.87 17.30 6.56
C LYS A 8 -15.68 16.96 5.68
N GLU A 9 -15.12 15.75 5.78
CA GLU A 9 -14.15 15.23 4.79
C GLU A 9 -14.74 14.04 4.02
N GLY A 10 -15.31 14.37 2.86
CA GLY A 10 -15.31 13.55 1.63
C GLY A 10 -15.91 12.15 1.67
N TYR A 11 -17.19 12.04 1.30
CA TYR A 11 -17.75 10.82 0.69
C TYR A 11 -17.23 10.61 -0.75
N SER A 12 -15.97 10.94 -1.02
CA SER A 12 -15.39 10.72 -2.34
C SER A 12 -15.05 9.24 -2.45
N THR A 13 -15.76 8.54 -3.32
CA THR A 13 -15.42 7.17 -3.74
C THR A 13 -14.10 7.10 -4.50
N TYR A 14 -13.53 8.25 -4.88
CA TYR A 14 -12.32 8.35 -5.69
C TYR A 14 -11.05 8.63 -4.86
N SER A 15 -11.18 8.83 -3.55
CA SER A 15 -10.03 9.10 -2.68
C SER A 15 -10.03 8.20 -1.45
N PRO A 16 -8.85 7.72 -1.00
CA PRO A 16 -8.77 6.90 0.20
C PRO A 16 -9.27 7.67 1.43
N PRO A 17 -9.91 6.98 2.39
CA PRO A 17 -10.37 7.62 3.61
C PRO A 17 -9.17 8.12 4.41
N ARG A 18 -9.24 9.36 4.88
CA ARG A 18 -8.19 9.95 5.71
C ARG A 18 -8.38 9.56 7.17
N PHE A 19 -7.33 9.10 7.83
CA PHE A 19 -7.35 8.79 9.25
C PHE A 19 -7.33 10.08 10.05
N ASN A 20 -8.24 10.25 11.00
CA ASN A 20 -8.28 11.47 11.84
C ASN A 20 -7.70 11.26 13.24
N GLY A 21 -7.19 10.06 13.56
CA GLY A 21 -6.71 9.68 14.89
C GLY A 21 -7.79 9.04 15.78
N GLN A 22 -9.04 8.98 15.32
CA GLN A 22 -10.16 8.36 16.01
C GLN A 22 -10.76 7.23 15.16
N TYR A 23 -11.57 6.37 15.77
CA TYR A 23 -12.34 5.32 15.07
C TYR A 23 -11.48 4.43 14.15
N TYR A 24 -10.29 4.02 14.61
CA TYR A 24 -9.36 3.22 13.81
C TYR A 24 -10.00 1.99 13.17
N GLY A 25 -10.85 1.25 13.90
CA GLY A 25 -11.56 0.09 13.34
C GLY A 25 -12.43 0.44 12.13
N TRP A 26 -13.19 1.53 12.19
CA TRP A 26 -14.01 2.01 11.08
C TRP A 26 -13.14 2.48 9.90
N TRP A 27 -12.10 3.27 10.18
CA TRP A 27 -11.17 3.71 9.14
C TRP A 27 -10.49 2.54 8.45
N LYS A 28 -10.05 1.53 9.21
CA LYS A 28 -9.40 0.32 8.69
C LYS A 28 -10.31 -0.43 7.74
N THR A 29 -11.58 -0.65 8.11
CA THR A 29 -12.56 -1.30 7.22
C THR A 29 -12.74 -0.48 5.93
N ARG A 30 -12.89 0.84 6.03
CA ARG A 30 -13.09 1.69 4.84
C ARG A 30 -11.86 1.74 3.94
N MET A 31 -10.66 1.73 4.52
CA MET A 31 -9.40 1.69 3.78
C MET A 31 -9.25 0.34 3.06
N HIS A 32 -9.55 -0.76 3.75
CA HIS A 32 -9.58 -2.10 3.15
C HIS A 32 -10.53 -2.16 1.95
N ASP A 33 -11.79 -1.73 2.12
CA ASP A 33 -12.79 -1.76 1.05
C ASP A 33 -12.37 -0.90 -0.15
N PHE A 34 -11.73 0.25 0.09
CA PHE A 34 -11.19 1.11 -0.95
C PHE A 34 -10.06 0.42 -1.73
N ILE A 35 -9.11 -0.21 -1.04
CA ILE A 35 -7.97 -0.92 -1.66
C ILE A 35 -8.48 -2.10 -2.50
N ILE A 36 -9.41 -2.90 -1.97
CA ILE A 36 -10.00 -4.03 -2.70
C ILE A 36 -10.76 -3.56 -3.95
N ALA A 37 -11.49 -2.46 -3.86
CA ALA A 37 -12.20 -1.89 -5.00
C ALA A 37 -11.25 -1.36 -6.10
N GLU A 38 -10.06 -0.89 -5.72
CA GLU A 38 -9.02 -0.40 -6.64
C GLU A 38 -8.29 -1.54 -7.37
N ASP A 39 -7.79 -2.53 -6.63
CA ASP A 39 -7.13 -3.75 -7.12
C ASP A 39 -6.89 -4.69 -5.93
N SER A 40 -7.53 -5.86 -5.93
CA SER A 40 -7.46 -6.81 -4.80
C SER A 40 -6.04 -7.25 -4.47
N GLU A 41 -5.16 -7.35 -5.47
CA GLU A 41 -3.75 -7.75 -5.24
C GLU A 41 -2.97 -6.71 -4.42
N LEU A 42 -3.46 -5.45 -4.33
CA LEU A 42 -2.82 -4.44 -3.49
C LEU A 42 -2.96 -4.77 -2.01
N TRP A 43 -4.07 -5.39 -1.61
CA TRP A 43 -4.26 -5.83 -0.22
C TRP A 43 -3.29 -6.94 0.13
N ASP A 44 -3.12 -7.91 -0.77
CA ASP A 44 -2.13 -9.00 -0.60
C ASP A 44 -0.71 -8.44 -0.47
N ILE A 45 -0.34 -7.43 -1.28
CA ILE A 45 0.96 -6.76 -1.18
C ILE A 45 1.16 -6.05 0.17
N ILE A 46 0.10 -5.48 0.75
CA ILE A 46 0.16 -4.83 2.06
C ILE A 46 0.34 -5.88 3.17
N CYS A 47 -0.36 -7.01 3.09
CA CYS A 47 -0.26 -8.08 4.09
C CYS A 47 1.03 -8.89 3.99
N ASP A 48 1.32 -9.41 2.81
CA ASP A 48 2.37 -10.39 2.58
C ASP A 48 3.69 -9.75 2.18
N GLY A 49 3.62 -8.59 1.53
CA GLY A 49 4.76 -7.81 1.07
C GLY A 49 4.84 -7.73 -0.45
N PRO A 50 5.70 -6.84 -0.98
CA PRO A 50 5.89 -6.73 -2.41
C PRO A 50 6.56 -7.98 -2.98
N TYR A 51 6.21 -8.32 -4.20
CA TYR A 51 7.01 -9.24 -4.99
C TYR A 51 8.42 -8.67 -5.18
N ILE A 52 9.43 -9.50 -4.94
CA ILE A 52 10.83 -9.17 -5.12
C ILE A 52 11.31 -9.88 -6.40
N PRO A 53 11.61 -9.14 -7.49
CA PRO A 53 12.08 -9.74 -8.72
C PRO A 53 13.41 -10.49 -8.53
N THR A 54 13.38 -11.79 -8.81
CA THR A 54 14.56 -12.66 -8.77
C THR A 54 14.79 -13.35 -10.10
N GLU A 55 16.05 -13.63 -10.40
CA GLU A 55 16.47 -14.46 -11.51
C GLU A 55 17.04 -15.77 -11.00
N LYS A 56 16.69 -16.88 -11.68
CA LYS A 56 17.25 -18.20 -11.42
C LYS A 56 18.37 -18.46 -12.41
N ILE A 57 19.60 -18.46 -11.92
CA ILE A 57 20.76 -18.88 -12.70
C ILE A 57 20.76 -20.41 -12.70
N ARG A 58 20.82 -21.04 -13.87
CA ARG A 58 20.99 -22.49 -13.97
C ARG A 58 22.49 -22.80 -13.93
N ASP A 59 22.87 -23.50 -12.87
CA ASP A 59 24.18 -24.11 -12.61
C ASP A 59 25.28 -23.19 -12.03
N PRO A 60 25.48 -23.20 -10.69
CA PRO A 60 24.61 -23.76 -9.65
C PRO A 60 23.26 -23.03 -9.59
N LEU A 61 22.19 -23.68 -9.09
CA LEU A 61 20.87 -23.04 -8.94
C LEU A 61 20.93 -21.95 -7.86
N VAL A 62 21.27 -20.72 -8.27
CA VAL A 62 21.31 -19.55 -7.41
C VAL A 62 20.17 -18.62 -7.80
N THR A 63 19.44 -18.15 -6.78
CA THR A 63 18.41 -17.13 -6.94
C THR A 63 19.04 -15.78 -6.63
N MET A 64 19.26 -14.95 -7.64
CA MET A 64 19.82 -13.60 -7.48
C MET A 64 18.71 -12.56 -7.59
N LEU A 65 18.83 -11.48 -6.82
CA LEU A 65 17.95 -10.32 -6.98
C LEU A 65 18.24 -9.66 -8.33
N LYS A 66 17.19 -9.41 -9.11
CA LYS A 66 17.34 -8.63 -10.34
C LYS A 66 17.63 -7.18 -10.01
N THR A 67 18.51 -6.58 -10.78
CA THR A 67 18.64 -5.11 -10.83
C THR A 67 17.48 -4.52 -11.64
N ARG A 68 17.20 -3.23 -11.44
CA ARG A 68 16.13 -2.53 -12.17
C ARG A 68 16.26 -2.59 -13.70
N LYS A 69 17.48 -2.79 -14.22
CA LYS A 69 17.75 -2.92 -15.66
C LYS A 69 17.29 -4.27 -16.24
N GLU A 70 17.23 -5.30 -15.39
CA GLU A 70 16.89 -6.69 -15.77
C GLU A 70 15.39 -7.00 -15.58
N TYR A 71 14.62 -6.02 -15.10
CA TYR A 71 13.19 -6.20 -14.89
C TYR A 71 12.47 -6.40 -16.22
N ASN A 72 11.76 -7.52 -16.32
CA ASN A 72 10.78 -7.71 -17.38
C ASN A 72 9.49 -6.91 -17.05
N ASP A 73 8.51 -6.96 -17.94
CA ASP A 73 7.30 -6.16 -17.75
C ASP A 73 6.43 -6.64 -16.58
N ALA A 74 6.47 -7.93 -16.24
CA ALA A 74 5.81 -8.46 -15.06
C ALA A 74 6.46 -7.96 -13.76
N ASP A 75 7.80 -7.96 -13.70
CA ASP A 75 8.58 -7.43 -12.58
C ASP A 75 8.27 -5.94 -12.35
N LYS A 76 8.26 -5.15 -13.44
CA LYS A 76 7.91 -3.72 -13.39
C LYS A 76 6.48 -3.51 -12.91
N LYS A 77 5.52 -4.31 -13.39
CA LYS A 77 4.12 -4.23 -12.99
C LYS A 77 3.95 -4.54 -11.50
N ALA A 78 4.60 -5.58 -11.00
CA ALA A 78 4.55 -5.95 -9.59
C ALA A 78 5.16 -4.86 -8.68
N VAL A 79 6.32 -4.33 -9.06
CA VAL A 79 6.95 -3.20 -8.35
C VAL A 79 6.08 -1.95 -8.37
N ALA A 80 5.43 -1.65 -9.50
CA ALA A 80 4.49 -0.53 -9.62
C ALA A 80 3.27 -0.69 -8.71
N LYS A 81 2.76 -1.92 -8.53
CA LYS A 81 1.65 -2.20 -7.60
C LYS A 81 2.03 -1.87 -6.15
N ASN A 82 3.23 -2.23 -5.69
CA ASN A 82 3.70 -1.84 -4.36
C ASN A 82 3.76 -0.31 -4.19
N PHE A 83 4.25 0.43 -5.20
CA PHE A 83 4.23 1.90 -5.15
C PHE A 83 2.81 2.47 -5.09
N ARG A 84 1.86 1.85 -5.81
CA ARG A 84 0.44 2.25 -5.77
C ARG A 84 -0.16 2.00 -4.39
N ALA A 85 0.02 0.82 -3.82
CA ALA A 85 -0.43 0.49 -2.46
C ALA A 85 0.14 1.48 -1.43
N LYS A 86 1.46 1.72 -1.47
CA LYS A 86 2.13 2.67 -0.59
C LYS A 86 1.54 4.09 -0.73
N LYS A 87 1.29 4.54 -1.96
CA LYS A 87 0.68 5.86 -2.21
C LYS A 87 -0.73 5.96 -1.60
N ILE A 88 -1.56 4.93 -1.74
CA ILE A 88 -2.91 4.88 -1.16
C ILE A 88 -2.84 5.01 0.36
N LEU A 89 -1.97 4.23 1.02
CA LEU A 89 -1.78 4.28 2.47
C LEU A 89 -1.29 5.66 2.92
N VAL A 90 -0.28 6.24 2.26
CA VAL A 90 0.24 7.58 2.56
C VAL A 90 -0.86 8.65 2.43
N CYS A 91 -1.69 8.59 1.38
CA CYS A 91 -2.81 9.52 1.21
C CYS A 91 -3.88 9.37 2.30
N GLY A 92 -4.03 8.17 2.86
CA GLY A 92 -4.90 7.90 3.99
C GLY A 92 -4.37 8.38 5.34
N ILE A 93 -3.10 8.75 5.42
CA ILE A 93 -2.43 9.14 6.67
C ILE A 93 -2.32 10.66 6.76
N ARG A 94 -2.31 11.18 7.98
CA ARG A 94 -2.18 12.62 8.19
C ARG A 94 -0.72 13.07 8.01
N PRO A 95 -0.47 14.31 7.56
CA PRO A 95 0.88 14.86 7.43
C PRO A 95 1.72 14.79 8.72
N ASP A 96 1.11 14.91 9.89
CA ASP A 96 1.78 14.80 11.19
C ASP A 96 2.30 13.39 11.49
N GLU A 97 1.66 12.37 10.92
CA GLU A 97 2.04 10.97 11.06
C GLU A 97 2.99 10.51 9.93
N TYR A 98 3.06 11.26 8.82
CA TYR A 98 3.91 10.94 7.67
C TYR A 98 5.39 10.76 8.05
N ASN A 99 5.90 11.59 8.96
CA ASN A 99 7.30 11.51 9.38
C ASN A 99 7.66 10.12 9.94
N ARG A 100 6.71 9.43 10.60
CA ARG A 100 6.92 8.07 11.14
C ARG A 100 7.06 7.01 10.06
N ILE A 101 6.41 7.20 8.92
CA ILE A 101 6.34 6.22 7.83
C ILE A 101 7.16 6.62 6.60
N SER A 102 7.81 7.79 6.63
CA SER A 102 8.55 8.33 5.50
C SER A 102 9.74 7.45 5.07
N ALA A 103 10.33 6.73 6.03
CA ALA A 103 11.44 5.80 5.82
C ALA A 103 10.99 4.40 5.34
N CYS A 104 9.70 4.06 5.45
CA CYS A 104 9.17 2.77 5.00
C CYS A 104 9.39 2.63 3.48
N GLN A 105 9.93 1.51 3.03
CA GLN A 105 10.26 1.26 1.63
C GLN A 105 9.13 0.52 0.89
N SER A 106 8.34 -0.27 1.62
CA SER A 106 7.21 -1.05 1.10
C SER A 106 5.88 -0.65 1.71
N ALA A 107 4.79 -1.05 1.06
CA ALA A 107 3.45 -0.85 1.61
C ALA A 107 3.20 -1.66 2.90
N LYS A 108 3.88 -2.80 3.06
CA LYS A 108 3.79 -3.67 4.25
C LYS A 108 4.38 -3.04 5.52
N GLU A 109 5.37 -2.16 5.36
CA GLU A 109 6.03 -1.48 6.49
C GLU A 109 5.23 -0.26 6.99
N ILE A 110 4.16 0.13 6.30
CA ILE A 110 3.25 1.22 6.69
C ILE A 110 2.04 0.64 7.42
#